data_AF-A0A6G2FWU4-F1
#
_entry.id   AF-A0A6G2FWU4-F1
#
_cell.length_a   1.000
_cell.length_b   1.000
_cell.length_c   1.000
_cell.angle_alpha   90.00
_cell.angle_beta   90.00
_cell.angle_gamma   90.00
#
_symmetry.space_group_name_H-M   'P 1'
#
loop_
_entity.id
_entity.type
_entity.pdbx_description
1 polymer ?
#
loop_
_entity_poly.entity_id
_entity_poly.type
_entity_poly.pdbx_seq_one_letter_code
_entity_poly.pdbx_strand_id
1 'polypeptide(L)'
;MSLRTWLLTPSVPLHELTHAAFALPWADVEVALAGENASVEFDWSETTPTWAVRLAHLAPTLVGLGLLLVLVALFGIPTASTLAHLAIHELGLVVILGLNWAVFTYPSATDRQPFD
;
A
#
# COMPACT_ATOMS: atom_id res chain seq x y z
N MET A 1 -14.09 17.77 -1.39
CA MET A 1 -13.43 16.47 -1.55
C MET A 1 -14.06 15.75 -2.74
N SER A 2 -13.27 15.11 -3.60
CA SER A 2 -13.77 14.40 -4.79
C SER A 2 -14.17 12.96 -4.45
N LEU A 3 -14.97 12.31 -5.30
CA LEU A 3 -15.27 10.87 -5.17
C LEU A 3 -13.99 10.02 -5.16
N ARG A 4 -12.99 10.42 -5.95
CA ARG A 4 -11.70 9.77 -6.03
C ARG A 4 -10.95 9.83 -4.69
N THR A 5 -10.97 10.98 -4.01
CA THR A 5 -10.38 11.12 -2.68
C THR A 5 -11.02 10.17 -1.67
N TRP A 6 -12.35 9.99 -1.72
CA TRP A 6 -13.06 9.03 -0.86
C TRP A 6 -12.73 7.57 -1.18
N LEU A 7 -12.55 7.24 -2.47
CA LEU A 7 -12.24 5.88 -2.89
C LEU A 7 -10.79 5.47 -2.61
N LEU A 8 -9.86 6.43 -2.64
CA LEU A 8 -8.42 6.20 -2.49
C LEU A 8 -7.89 6.51 -1.07
N THR A 9 -8.74 7.06 -0.21
CA THR A 9 -8.43 7.19 1.21
C THR A 9 -9.06 6.00 1.94
N PRO A 10 -8.30 5.26 2.76
CA PRO A 10 -6.97 5.59 3.27
C PRO A 10 -5.80 4.94 2.49
N SER A 11 -6.02 4.28 1.36
CA SER A 11 -4.98 3.46 0.71
C SER A 11 -3.72 4.24 0.30
N VAL A 12 -3.86 5.40 -0.35
CA VAL A 12 -2.70 6.20 -0.79
C VAL A 12 -1.92 6.74 0.41
N PRO A 13 -2.52 7.41 1.41
CA PRO A 13 -1.80 7.81 2.63
C PRO A 13 -1.11 6.64 3.35
N LEU A 14 -1.74 5.48 3.45
CA LEU A 14 -1.15 4.30 4.11
C LEU A 14 0.03 3.73 3.31
N HIS A 15 -0.01 3.80 1.99
CA HIS A 15 1.09 3.40 1.11
C HIS A 15 2.34 4.23 1.43
N GLU A 16 2.22 5.56 1.38
CA GLU A 16 3.30 6.50 1.67
C GLU A 16 3.86 6.33 3.09
N LEU A 17 2.98 6.16 4.08
CA LEU A 17 3.38 5.91 5.47
C LEU A 17 4.11 4.59 5.65
N THR A 18 3.81 3.58 4.83
CA THR A 18 4.50 2.29 4.91
C THR A 18 5.93 2.42 4.39
N HIS A 19 6.17 3.18 3.31
CA HIS A 19 7.54 3.49 2.91
C HIS A 19 8.27 4.28 4.00
N ALA A 20 7.64 5.33 4.52
CA ALA A 20 8.19 6.17 5.58
C ALA A 20 8.66 5.33 6.77
N ALA A 21 7.79 4.45 7.28
CA ALA A 21 8.08 3.60 8.43
C ALA A 21 9.31 2.69 8.21
N PHE A 22 9.50 2.20 6.98
CA PHE A 22 10.65 1.38 6.64
C PHE A 22 11.90 2.19 6.28
N ALA A 23 11.77 3.47 5.93
CA ALA A 23 12.89 4.37 5.64
C ALA A 23 13.50 5.00 6.91
N LEU A 24 12.71 5.21 7.97
CA LEU A 24 13.10 5.89 9.22
C LEU A 24 14.46 5.47 9.83
N PRO A 25 14.90 4.19 9.77
CA PRO A 25 16.20 3.82 10.33
C PRO A 25 17.41 4.32 9.53
N TRP A 26 17.22 4.80 8.31
CA TRP A 26 18.29 5.11 7.35
C TRP A 26 18.18 6.48 6.66
N ALA A 27 17.01 7.10 6.71
CA ALA A 27 16.74 8.38 6.07
C ALA A 27 16.01 9.34 7.00
N ASP A 28 16.23 10.63 6.79
CA ASP A 28 15.28 11.65 7.23
C ASP A 28 14.08 11.60 6.28
N VAL A 29 12.87 11.64 6.85
CA VAL A 29 11.62 11.38 6.12
C VAL A 29 10.67 12.55 6.29
N GLU A 30 10.24 13.12 5.17
CA GLU A 30 9.18 14.14 5.14
C GLU A 30 7.91 13.54 4.53
N VAL A 31 6.77 13.71 5.19
CA VAL A 31 5.49 13.13 4.79
C VAL A 31 4.45 14.22 4.58
N ALA A 32 3.84 14.26 3.40
CA ALA A 32 2.69 15.09 3.10
C ALA A 32 1.45 14.20 2.89
N LEU A 33 0.46 14.27 3.80
CA LEU A 33 -0.74 13.42 3.73
C LEU A 33 -1.94 14.20 3.16
N ALA A 34 -1.94 14.44 1.85
CA ALA A 34 -2.99 15.18 1.15
C ALA A 34 -3.98 14.27 0.38
N GLY A 35 -4.57 13.28 1.06
CA GLY A 35 -5.55 12.37 0.46
C GLY A 35 -4.98 11.58 -0.72
N GLU A 36 -5.51 11.80 -1.93
CA GLU A 36 -4.99 11.15 -3.16
C GLU A 36 -3.63 11.69 -3.64
N ASN A 37 -3.17 12.81 -3.07
CA ASN A 37 -1.87 13.42 -3.34
C ASN A 37 -0.91 13.23 -2.16
N ALA A 38 -1.07 12.17 -1.37
CA ALA A 38 -0.09 11.89 -0.34
C ALA A 38 1.26 11.56 -0.99
N SER A 39 2.34 12.00 -0.37
CA SER A 39 3.70 11.74 -0.82
C SER A 39 4.65 11.63 0.36
N VAL A 40 5.74 10.91 0.14
CA VAL A 40 6.88 10.85 1.03
C VAL A 40 8.15 11.24 0.29
N GLU A 41 9.02 11.99 0.95
CA GLU A 41 10.37 12.32 0.49
C GLU A 41 11.40 11.72 1.45
N PHE A 42 12.50 11.22 0.89
CA PHE A 42 13.57 10.58 1.64
C PHE A 42 14.89 11.33 1.41
N ASP A 43 15.55 11.69 2.49
CA ASP A 43 16.96 12.08 2.47
C ASP A 43 17.80 10.94 3.07
N TRP A 44 18.34 10.09 2.18
CA TRP A 44 19.07 8.89 2.57
C TRP A 44 20.46 9.24 3.12
N SER A 45 20.84 8.64 4.25
CA SER A 45 22.23 8.71 4.73
C SER A 45 23.18 8.13 3.68
N GLU A 46 24.38 8.73 3.54
CA GLU A 46 25.45 8.24 2.66
C GLU A 46 25.86 6.78 2.92
N THR A 47 25.61 6.29 4.14
CA THR A 47 25.96 4.93 4.56
C THR A 47 24.82 3.92 4.35
N THR A 48 23.69 4.35 3.79
CA THR A 48 22.51 3.49 3.62
C THR A 48 22.82 2.35 2.65
N PRO A 49 22.65 1.08 3.06
CA PRO A 49 22.86 -0.03 2.15
C PRO A 49 21.75 -0.10 1.10
N THR A 50 22.10 -0.48 -0.13
CA THR A 50 21.17 -0.52 -1.27
C THR A 50 19.96 -1.43 -1.05
N TRP A 51 20.10 -2.50 -0.26
CA TRP A 51 18.99 -3.37 0.08
C TRP A 51 17.95 -2.68 0.98
N ALA A 52 18.36 -1.75 1.84
CA ALA A 52 17.44 -1.02 2.73
C ALA A 52 16.62 0.00 1.91
N VAL A 53 17.25 0.68 0.95
CA VAL A 53 16.55 1.54 -0.01
C VAL A 53 15.49 0.74 -0.77
N ARG A 54 15.85 -0.42 -1.34
CA ARG A 54 14.89 -1.30 -2.04
C ARG A 54 13.79 -1.81 -1.13
N LEU A 55 14.11 -2.15 0.12
CA LEU A 55 13.13 -2.62 1.09
C LEU A 55 12.11 -1.52 1.40
N ALA A 56 12.56 -0.30 1.65
CA ALA A 56 11.67 0.84 1.91
C ALA A 56 10.76 1.13 0.71
N HIS A 57 11.32 1.16 -0.52
CA HIS A 57 10.54 1.37 -1.74
C HIS A 57 9.57 0.22 -2.07
N LEU A 58 9.82 -1.01 -1.62
CA LEU A 58 8.89 -2.12 -1.81
C LEU A 58 8.03 -2.41 -0.58
N ALA A 59 8.14 -1.61 0.49
CA ALA A 59 7.52 -1.89 1.77
C ALA A 59 5.99 -2.04 1.68
N PRO A 60 5.22 -1.17 0.98
CA PRO A 60 3.77 -1.33 0.88
C PRO A 60 3.38 -2.63 0.19
N THR A 61 4.11 -3.00 -0.88
CA THR A 61 3.91 -4.26 -1.59
C THR A 61 4.19 -5.46 -0.68
N LEU A 62 5.29 -5.45 0.06
CA LEU A 62 5.69 -6.55 0.93
C LEU A 62 4.75 -6.71 2.12
N VAL A 63 4.38 -5.61 2.79
CA VAL A 63 3.41 -5.60 3.89
C VAL A 63 2.06 -6.08 3.40
N GLY A 64 1.60 -5.56 2.25
CA GLY A 64 0.37 -5.97 1.62
C GLY A 64 0.32 -7.45 1.29
N LEU A 65 1.33 -7.98 0.59
CA LEU A 65 1.38 -9.41 0.27
C LEU A 65 1.45 -10.27 1.54
N GLY A 66 2.22 -9.86 2.56
CA GLY A 66 2.30 -10.55 3.83
C GLY A 66 0.95 -10.63 4.54
N LEU A 67 0.23 -9.51 4.65
CA LEU A 67 -1.10 -9.48 5.23
C LEU A 67 -2.10 -10.32 4.42
N LEU A 68 -2.04 -10.27 3.09
CA LEU A 68 -2.90 -11.10 2.23
C LEU A 68 -2.67 -12.60 2.49
N LEU A 69 -1.41 -13.02 2.60
CA LEU A 69 -1.07 -14.41 2.91
C LEU A 69 -1.60 -14.84 4.28
N VAL A 70 -1.53 -13.96 5.29
CA VAL A 70 -2.12 -14.22 6.62
C VAL A 70 -3.64 -14.36 6.52
N LEU A 71 -4.32 -13.48 5.76
CA LEU A 71 -5.76 -13.56 5.56
C LEU A 71 -6.16 -14.86 4.85
N VAL A 72 -5.43 -15.26 3.81
CA VAL A 72 -5.66 -16.52 3.10
C VAL A 72 -5.43 -17.72 4.03
N ALA A 73 -4.40 -17.68 4.88
CA ALA A 73 -4.13 -18.76 5.82
C ALA A 73 -5.23 -18.91 6.89
N LEU A 74 -5.84 -17.81 7.33
CA LEU A 74 -6.88 -17.80 8.36
C LEU A 74 -8.29 -18.07 7.81
N PHE A 75 -8.60 -17.54 6.62
CA PHE A 75 -9.96 -17.50 6.08
C PHE A 75 -10.13 -18.25 4.75
N GLY A 76 -9.05 -18.72 4.14
CA GLY A 76 -9.05 -19.34 2.83
C GLY A 76 -9.24 -18.32 1.69
N ILE A 77 -9.35 -18.84 0.47
CA ILE A 77 -9.64 -18.05 -0.73
C ILE A 77 -11.15 -18.09 -0.99
N PRO A 78 -11.85 -16.95 -1.10
CA PRO A 78 -13.27 -16.92 -1.44
C PRO A 78 -13.54 -17.61 -2.78
N THR A 79 -14.58 -18.43 -2.82
CA THR A 79 -15.06 -19.09 -4.05
C THR A 79 -16.26 -18.36 -4.64
N ALA A 80 -16.60 -18.63 -5.90
CA ALA A 80 -17.80 -18.09 -6.53
C ALA A 80 -19.09 -18.42 -5.74
N SER A 81 -19.17 -19.61 -5.14
CA SER A 81 -20.31 -19.99 -4.30
C SER A 81 -20.40 -19.16 -3.01
N THR A 82 -19.26 -18.87 -2.36
CA THR A 82 -19.25 -18.01 -1.17
C THR A 82 -19.65 -16.57 -1.49
N LEU A 83 -19.24 -16.06 -2.67
CA LEU A 83 -19.57 -14.69 -3.10
C LEU A 83 -21.03 -14.55 -3.55
N ALA A 84 -21.64 -15.61 -4.10
CA ALA A 84 -23.02 -15.59 -4.57
C ALA A 84 -24.07 -15.42 -3.44
N HIS A 85 -23.67 -15.63 -2.19
CA HIS A 85 -24.53 -15.42 -1.02
C HIS A 85 -24.52 -13.99 -0.49
N LEU A 86 -23.65 -13.13 -1.02
CA LEU A 86 -23.55 -11.72 -0.62
C LEU A 86 -24.63 -10.88 -1.32
N ALA A 87 -25.18 -9.92 -0.58
CA ALA A 87 -26.01 -8.87 -1.14
C ALA A 87 -25.18 -7.94 -2.06
N ILE A 88 -25.84 -7.24 -2.98
CA ILE A 88 -25.16 -6.35 -3.95
C ILE A 88 -24.30 -5.28 -3.25
N HIS A 89 -24.76 -4.74 -2.13
CA HIS A 89 -23.99 -3.74 -1.38
C HIS A 89 -22.75 -4.35 -0.72
N GLU A 90 -22.81 -5.60 -0.28
CA GLU A 90 -21.66 -6.32 0.27
C GLU A 90 -20.64 -6.63 -0.84
N LEU A 91 -21.10 -7.03 -2.02
CA LEU A 91 -20.24 -7.17 -3.20
C LEU A 91 -19.58 -5.84 -3.58
N GLY A 92 -20.32 -4.73 -3.52
CA GLY A 92 -19.79 -3.39 -3.74
C GLY A 92 -18.68 -3.03 -2.74
N LEU A 93 -18.86 -3.37 -1.46
CA LEU A 93 -17.82 -3.18 -0.44
C LEU A 93 -16.58 -4.03 -0.70
N VAL A 94 -16.74 -5.29 -1.12
CA VAL A 94 -15.60 -6.16 -1.50
C VAL A 94 -14.82 -5.55 -2.65
N VAL A 95 -15.49 -4.97 -3.65
CA VAL A 95 -14.82 -4.29 -4.77
C VAL A 95 -14.06 -3.05 -4.29
N ILE A 96 -14.67 -2.22 -3.44
CA ILE A 96 -14.01 -1.01 -2.89
C ILE A 96 -12.79 -1.40 -2.06
N LEU A 97 -12.89 -2.43 -1.22
CA LEU A 97 -11.79 -2.96 -0.43
C LEU A 97 -10.68 -3.53 -1.32
N GLY A 98 -11.04 -4.30 -2.35
CA GLY A 98 -10.08 -4.85 -3.31
C GLY A 98 -9.34 -3.76 -4.09
N LEU A 99 -10.03 -2.69 -4.49
CA LEU A 99 -9.39 -1.54 -5.14
C LEU A 99 -8.47 -0.78 -4.17
N ASN A 100 -8.90 -0.54 -2.94
CA ASN A 100 -8.05 0.08 -1.92
C ASN A 100 -6.80 -0.77 -1.65
N TRP A 101 -6.96 -2.08 -1.59
CA TRP A 101 -5.85 -3.01 -1.42
C TRP A 101 -4.87 -2.96 -2.59
N ALA A 102 -5.39 -3.00 -3.82
CA ALA A 102 -4.55 -2.89 -5.01
C ALA A 102 -3.77 -1.59 -5.03
N VAL A 103 -4.41 -0.45 -4.72
CA VAL A 103 -3.75 0.85 -4.65
C VAL A 103 -2.70 0.89 -3.54
N PHE A 104 -3.00 0.34 -2.36
CA PHE A 104 -2.05 0.26 -1.26
C PHE A 104 -0.84 -0.62 -1.59
N THR A 105 -0.99 -1.68 -2.38
CA THR A 105 0.07 -2.68 -2.58
C THR A 105 0.86 -2.51 -3.86
N TYR A 106 0.28 -1.90 -4.89
CA TYR A 106 0.90 -1.82 -6.20
C TYR A 106 2.04 -0.79 -6.20
N PRO A 107 3.28 -1.20 -6.48
CA PRO A 107 4.41 -0.28 -6.48
C PRO A 107 4.31 0.70 -7.66
N SER A 108 4.63 1.96 -7.44
CA SER A 108 4.78 2.99 -8.47
C SER A 108 5.98 2.70 -9.39
N ALA A 109 6.20 3.56 -10.40
CA ALA A 109 7.39 3.44 -11.24
C ALA A 109 8.68 3.69 -10.44
N THR A 110 8.67 4.73 -9.60
CA THR A 110 9.79 5.10 -8.73
C THR A 110 10.12 3.99 -7.73
N ASP A 111 9.11 3.30 -7.19
CA ASP A 111 9.33 2.18 -6.26
C ASP A 111 10.07 1.00 -6.88
N ARG A 112 9.86 0.77 -8.17
CA ARG A 112 10.52 -0.31 -8.92
C ARG A 112 11.94 0.06 -9.32
N GLN A 113 12.21 1.35 -9.44
CA GLN A 113 13.44 1.92 -9.96
C GLN A 113 13.98 3.01 -9.02
N PRO A 114 14.33 2.68 -7.77
CA PRO A 114 14.69 3.68 -6.75
C PRO A 114 16.07 4.33 -6.95
N PHE A 115 16.76 4.01 -8.05
CA PHE A 115 18.10 4.50 -8.37
C PHE A 115 18.19 5.09 -9.79
N ASP A 116 17.08 5.10 -10.54
CA ASP A 116 16.99 5.69 -11.88
C ASP A 116 16.45 7.13 -11.76
#